data_AF-A0A503Y778-F1
#
_entry.id   AF-A0A503Y778-F1
#
_cell.length_a   1.000
_cell.length_b   1.000
_cell.length_c   1.000
_cell.angle_alpha   90.00
_cell.angle_beta   90.00
_cell.angle_gamma   90.00
#
_symmetry.space_group_name_H-M   'P 1'
#
loop_
_entity.id
_entity.type
_entity.pdbx_description
1 polymer ?
#
loop_
_entity_poly.entity_id
_entity_poly.type
_entity_poly.pdbx_seq_one_letter_code
_entity_poly.pdbx_strand_id
1 'polypeptide(L)'
;MVATAEPFVLHIRTEQDAWDALKGVLDRTLDYRNCILDFDGADWLAARFTYSGRNFDQSITSTVMRGLIEYQNGFYRTAALLLKSDDRITRLSDLEKESLELVFRVGKGSSDLQAKAEGQAKELGNKLIDKMDKKDVFVAVLLALVLYFGNGPVLHYMDNQVEERRIESSERLEARRIEESEKGRDLEAQEKSRLMDIIQGLVAEGGDKAKIVKRAIKASPIASDVADHSRQATEEILRNSGGADSVTIQGVTVDRETINSITKSTRAKSVKLVFSGLFLVVGVDSNDTDSYDVRLEEVGGEGRNFIAQLEDPLVGSRYQKAISTAEWNHRPVMIHIVARKVGENIRDAKIVKAYSPRKPRKKKT
;
A
#
# COMPACT_ATOMS: atom_id res chain seq x y z
N MET A 1 27.92 -7.10 39.14
CA MET A 1 26.72 -7.94 39.29
C MET A 1 25.52 -7.09 38.91
N VAL A 2 25.08 -7.17 37.65
CA VAL A 2 23.85 -6.51 37.20
C VAL A 2 22.73 -7.46 37.60
N ALA A 3 21.84 -7.03 38.49
CA ALA A 3 20.66 -7.80 38.85
C ALA A 3 19.83 -7.99 37.58
N THR A 4 19.79 -9.22 37.06
CA THR A 4 18.84 -9.63 36.03
C THR A 4 17.46 -9.58 36.69
N ALA A 5 16.69 -8.54 36.38
CA ALA A 5 15.29 -8.45 36.79
C ALA A 5 14.57 -9.72 36.32
N GLU A 6 13.85 -10.39 37.23
CA GLU A 6 13.06 -11.57 36.90
C GLU A 6 12.11 -11.25 35.73
N PRO A 7 11.96 -12.16 34.75
CA PRO A 7 11.06 -11.93 33.65
C PRO A 7 9.63 -11.79 34.18
N PHE A 8 8.97 -10.69 33.82
CA PHE A 8 7.57 -10.48 34.19
C PHE A 8 6.66 -10.91 33.02
N VAL A 9 5.55 -11.54 33.35
CA VAL A 9 4.58 -12.03 32.35
C VAL A 9 3.52 -10.97 32.14
N LEU A 10 3.32 -10.57 30.88
CA LEU A 10 2.24 -9.69 30.47
C LEU A 10 1.12 -10.53 29.85
N HIS A 11 0.02 -10.66 30.58
CA HIS A 11 -1.16 -11.39 30.11
C HIS A 11 -1.99 -10.50 29.17
N ILE A 12 -2.16 -10.94 27.93
CA ILE A 12 -2.95 -10.25 26.91
C ILE A 12 -4.18 -11.11 26.59
N ARG A 13 -5.24 -10.97 27.39
CA ARG A 13 -6.45 -11.78 27.30
C ARG A 13 -7.51 -11.16 26.39
N THR A 14 -7.46 -9.85 26.21
CA THR A 14 -8.40 -9.10 25.38
C THR A 14 -7.67 -8.25 24.34
N GLU A 15 -8.38 -7.86 23.28
CA GLU A 15 -7.85 -6.90 22.30
C GLU A 15 -7.47 -5.58 22.99
N GLN A 16 -8.22 -5.17 24.01
CA GLN A 16 -7.96 -3.93 24.76
C GLN A 16 -6.64 -4.01 25.52
N ASP A 17 -6.31 -5.16 26.10
CA ASP A 17 -5.02 -5.37 26.80
C ASP A 17 -3.84 -5.15 25.83
N ALA A 18 -3.98 -5.61 24.57
CA ALA A 18 -2.96 -5.40 23.55
C ALA A 18 -2.81 -3.92 23.17
N TRP A 19 -3.93 -3.20 23.04
CA TRP A 19 -3.92 -1.75 22.80
C TRP A 19 -3.31 -0.97 23.95
N ASP A 20 -3.66 -1.33 25.19
CA ASP A 20 -3.15 -0.66 26.39
C ASP A 20 -1.66 -0.94 26.58
N ALA A 21 -1.19 -2.16 26.31
CA ALA A 21 0.22 -2.51 26.29
C ALA A 21 0.99 -1.71 25.22
N LEU A 22 0.46 -1.64 23.99
CA LEU A 22 1.07 -0.88 22.91
C LEU A 22 1.15 0.62 23.26
N LYS A 23 0.06 1.18 23.79
CA LYS A 23 0.02 2.57 24.26
C LYS A 23 1.01 2.81 25.41
N GLY A 24 1.09 1.90 26.38
CA GLY A 24 1.98 2.00 27.53
C GLY A 24 3.45 2.04 27.14
N VAL A 25 3.86 1.24 26.16
CA VAL A 25 5.25 1.26 25.64
C VAL A 25 5.54 2.53 24.84
N LEU A 26 4.55 3.05 24.11
CA LEU A 26 4.68 4.31 23.37
C LEU A 26 4.76 5.52 24.33
N ASP A 27 3.98 5.52 25.40
CA ASP A 27 3.91 6.56 26.43
C ASP A 27 5.03 6.43 27.48
N ARG A 28 5.86 5.37 27.41
CA ARG A 28 6.93 5.05 28.37
C ARG A 28 6.43 4.80 29.80
N THR A 29 5.17 4.38 29.94
CA THR A 29 4.56 4.01 31.23
C THR A 29 4.69 2.52 31.53
N LEU A 30 4.97 1.70 30.52
CA LEU A 30 5.20 0.26 30.64
C LEU A 30 6.67 -0.06 30.30
N ASP A 31 7.38 -0.71 31.23
CA ASP A 31 8.68 -1.30 30.94
C ASP A 31 8.46 -2.63 30.21
N TYR A 32 9.14 -2.80 29.09
CA TYR A 32 9.01 -3.97 28.21
C TYR A 32 10.22 -4.90 28.27
N ARG A 33 11.25 -4.53 29.05
CA ARG A 33 12.46 -5.33 29.21
C ARG A 33 12.18 -6.61 29.99
N ASN A 34 12.75 -7.73 29.54
CA ASN A 34 12.48 -9.06 30.12
C ASN A 34 10.99 -9.43 30.20
N CYS A 35 10.16 -8.89 29.29
CA CYS A 35 8.73 -9.18 29.26
C CYS A 35 8.44 -10.45 28.46
N ILE A 36 7.63 -11.35 29.01
CA ILE A 36 7.09 -12.51 28.31
C ILE A 36 5.62 -12.26 28.02
N LEU A 37 5.21 -12.33 26.75
CA LEU A 37 3.80 -12.21 26.38
C LEU A 37 3.09 -13.54 26.60
N ASP A 38 2.01 -13.51 27.37
CA ASP A 38 1.14 -14.65 27.57
C ASP A 38 -0.23 -14.37 26.95
N PHE A 39 -0.69 -15.33 26.15
CA PHE A 39 -1.94 -15.26 25.40
C PHE A 39 -2.94 -16.32 25.84
N ASP A 40 -2.68 -17.04 26.94
CA ASP A 40 -3.56 -18.09 27.42
C ASP A 40 -4.98 -17.54 27.68
N GLY A 41 -5.96 -18.09 26.96
CA GLY A 41 -7.37 -17.67 27.03
C GLY A 41 -7.73 -16.45 26.17
N ALA A 42 -6.89 -16.07 25.21
CA ALA A 42 -7.12 -14.94 24.32
C ALA A 42 -8.03 -15.29 23.11
N ASP A 43 -9.34 -15.38 23.32
CA ASP A 43 -10.33 -15.70 22.26
C ASP A 43 -10.42 -14.66 21.12
N TRP A 44 -9.87 -13.47 21.35
CA TRP A 44 -9.78 -12.39 20.36
C TRP A 44 -8.69 -12.65 19.31
N LEU A 45 -7.73 -13.55 19.58
CA LEU A 45 -6.71 -13.95 18.61
C LEU A 45 -7.30 -14.90 17.56
N ALA A 46 -8.14 -14.35 16.68
CA ALA A 46 -8.70 -15.09 15.57
C ALA A 46 -8.84 -14.22 14.33
N ALA A 47 -8.50 -14.77 13.17
CA ALA A 47 -8.85 -14.17 11.88
C ALA A 47 -10.30 -14.51 11.55
N ARG A 48 -11.19 -13.51 11.54
CA ARG A 48 -12.63 -13.69 11.28
C ARG A 48 -13.04 -12.97 10.00
N PHE A 49 -13.58 -13.72 9.05
CA PHE A 49 -14.10 -13.22 7.79
C PHE A 49 -15.48 -13.81 7.51
N THR A 50 -16.50 -12.98 7.38
CA THR A 50 -17.85 -13.42 7.06
C THR A 50 -18.23 -12.91 5.68
N TYR A 51 -18.64 -13.79 4.78
CA TYR A 51 -19.06 -13.45 3.43
C TYR A 51 -20.56 -13.65 3.28
N SER A 52 -21.26 -12.63 2.78
CA SER A 52 -22.70 -12.71 2.49
C SER A 52 -22.93 -12.73 0.98
N GLY A 53 -23.81 -13.62 0.52
CA GLY A 53 -24.40 -13.57 -0.82
C GLY A 53 -24.72 -14.94 -1.41
N ARG A 54 -25.38 -14.96 -2.58
CA ARG A 54 -25.94 -16.18 -3.20
C ARG A 54 -24.94 -17.34 -3.40
N ASN A 55 -23.65 -17.05 -3.51
CA ASN A 55 -22.59 -18.05 -3.71
C ASN A 55 -21.80 -18.36 -2.44
N PHE A 56 -22.25 -17.90 -1.27
CA PHE A 56 -21.55 -17.96 0.01
C PHE A 56 -22.39 -18.64 1.10
N ASP A 57 -23.39 -19.42 0.70
CA ASP A 57 -24.09 -20.33 1.59
C ASP A 57 -23.26 -21.61 1.71
N GLN A 58 -22.53 -21.76 2.83
CA GLN A 58 -21.67 -22.93 3.12
C GLN A 58 -20.62 -23.23 2.05
N SER A 59 -20.19 -22.22 1.30
CA SER A 59 -19.28 -22.38 0.17
C SER A 59 -18.23 -21.28 0.12
N ILE A 60 -17.01 -21.65 -0.25
CA ILE A 60 -15.90 -20.73 -0.50
C ILE A 60 -15.61 -20.75 -1.99
N THR A 61 -15.60 -19.59 -2.63
CA THR A 61 -15.18 -19.48 -4.03
C THR A 61 -13.65 -19.57 -4.14
N SER A 62 -13.15 -20.01 -5.30
CA SER A 62 -11.70 -20.02 -5.57
C SER A 62 -11.06 -18.64 -5.43
N THR A 63 -11.80 -17.57 -5.71
CA THR A 63 -11.35 -16.19 -5.50
C THR A 63 -11.15 -15.90 -4.02
N VAL A 64 -12.14 -16.20 -3.16
CA VAL A 64 -12.00 -15.99 -1.71
C VAL A 64 -10.85 -16.81 -1.14
N MET A 65 -10.68 -18.06 -1.60
CA MET A 65 -9.55 -18.88 -1.17
C MET A 65 -8.20 -18.26 -1.56
N ARG A 66 -8.08 -17.65 -2.74
CA ARG A 66 -6.89 -16.87 -3.11
C ARG A 66 -6.64 -15.71 -2.16
N GLY A 67 -7.69 -14.98 -1.78
CA GLY A 67 -7.59 -13.91 -0.77
C GLY A 67 -7.04 -14.40 0.57
N LEU A 68 -7.50 -15.57 1.05
CA LEU A 68 -7.01 -16.17 2.29
C LEU A 68 -5.53 -16.60 2.18
N ILE A 69 -5.13 -17.14 1.03
CA ILE A 69 -3.72 -17.50 0.77
C ILE A 69 -2.83 -16.24 0.83
N GLU A 70 -3.25 -15.15 0.19
CA GLU A 70 -2.49 -13.89 0.25
C GLU A 70 -2.47 -13.28 1.65
N TYR A 71 -3.56 -13.43 2.41
CA TYR A 71 -3.60 -13.01 3.80
C TYR A 71 -2.60 -13.80 4.67
N GLN A 72 -2.56 -15.14 4.49
CA GLN A 72 -1.55 -16.00 5.13
C GLN A 72 -0.13 -15.61 4.70
N ASN A 73 0.10 -15.33 3.42
CA ASN A 73 1.40 -14.87 2.92
C ASN A 73 1.82 -13.55 3.59
N GLY A 74 0.89 -12.60 3.76
CA GLY A 74 1.15 -11.36 4.49
C GLY A 74 1.55 -11.62 5.95
N PHE A 75 0.84 -12.53 6.63
CA PHE A 75 1.22 -12.95 7.99
C PHE A 75 2.61 -13.59 8.04
N TYR A 76 2.95 -14.44 7.06
CA TYR A 76 4.29 -15.01 6.94
C TYR A 76 5.38 -13.96 6.66
N ARG A 77 5.14 -12.95 5.81
CA ARG A 77 6.09 -11.85 5.59
C ARG A 77 6.34 -11.07 6.88
N THR A 78 5.27 -10.80 7.64
CA THR A 78 5.35 -10.17 8.96
C THR A 78 6.16 -11.02 9.95
N ALA A 79 5.88 -12.32 10.02
CA ALA A 79 6.64 -13.22 10.89
C ALA A 79 8.11 -13.33 10.46
N ALA A 80 8.41 -13.42 9.17
CA ALA A 80 9.78 -13.43 8.64
C ALA A 80 10.52 -12.14 9.01
N LEU A 81 9.87 -10.98 8.86
CA LEU A 81 10.42 -9.68 9.23
C LEU A 81 10.77 -9.64 10.72
N LEU A 82 9.86 -10.08 11.60
CA LEU A 82 10.09 -10.06 13.04
C LEU A 82 11.17 -11.07 13.47
N LEU A 83 11.12 -12.29 12.93
CA LEU A 83 12.00 -13.40 13.33
C LEU A 83 13.38 -13.34 12.69
N LYS A 84 13.50 -12.87 11.45
CA LYS A 84 14.73 -12.93 10.64
C LYS A 84 15.21 -11.56 10.17
N SER A 85 14.46 -10.48 10.43
CA SER A 85 14.76 -9.12 9.93
C SER A 85 14.81 -9.05 8.40
N ASP A 86 13.99 -9.86 7.74
CA ASP A 86 13.87 -10.00 6.28
C ASP A 86 12.42 -10.34 5.95
N ASP A 87 11.80 -9.65 5.01
CA ASP A 87 10.39 -9.80 4.64
C ASP A 87 10.11 -11.03 3.76
N ARG A 88 11.15 -11.70 3.25
CA ARG A 88 11.00 -12.84 2.36
C ARG A 88 10.51 -14.08 3.10
N ILE A 89 9.34 -14.59 2.69
CA ILE A 89 8.74 -15.84 3.20
C ILE A 89 9.69 -17.03 3.08
N THR A 90 10.59 -17.05 2.08
CA THR A 90 11.59 -18.11 1.88
C THR A 90 12.61 -18.22 3.02
N ARG A 91 12.67 -17.25 3.92
CA ARG A 91 13.52 -17.28 5.12
C ARG A 91 12.91 -18.09 6.26
N LEU A 92 11.61 -18.36 6.22
CA LEU A 92 10.97 -19.26 7.16
C LEU A 92 11.22 -20.71 6.72
N SER A 93 11.64 -21.53 7.68
CA SER A 93 11.68 -22.99 7.54
C SER A 93 10.27 -23.55 7.41
N ASP A 94 10.15 -24.78 6.89
CA ASP A 94 8.84 -25.41 6.72
C ASP A 94 8.15 -25.67 8.06
N LEU A 95 8.92 -26.02 9.10
CA LEU A 95 8.42 -26.12 10.48
C LEU A 95 7.87 -24.79 11.01
N GLU A 96 8.56 -23.67 10.72
CA GLU A 96 8.08 -22.33 11.08
C GLU A 96 6.82 -21.92 10.33
N LYS A 97 6.63 -22.40 9.09
CA LYS A 97 5.42 -22.09 8.31
C LYS A 97 4.22 -22.91 8.77
N GLU A 98 4.42 -24.20 9.01
CA GLU A 98 3.38 -25.12 9.50
C GLU A 98 2.83 -24.65 10.84
N SER A 99 3.73 -24.23 11.73
CA SER A 99 3.37 -23.78 13.06
C SER A 99 2.67 -22.41 13.08
N LEU A 100 2.96 -21.56 12.09
CA LEU A 100 2.32 -20.25 11.85
C LEU A 100 1.12 -20.30 10.88
N GLU A 101 0.72 -21.48 10.42
CA GLU A 101 -0.38 -21.64 9.47
C GLU A 101 -1.74 -21.36 10.13
N LEU A 102 -2.54 -20.49 9.51
CA LEU A 102 -3.90 -20.17 9.96
C LEU A 102 -4.90 -21.14 9.34
N VAL A 103 -5.47 -22.01 10.17
CA VAL A 103 -6.46 -23.00 9.74
C VAL A 103 -7.87 -22.42 9.80
N PHE A 104 -8.40 -22.02 8.64
CA PHE A 104 -9.76 -21.48 8.51
C PHE A 104 -10.82 -22.58 8.55
N ARG A 105 -11.77 -22.48 9.47
CA ARG A 105 -12.95 -23.35 9.57
C ARG A 105 -14.18 -22.64 9.05
N VAL A 106 -15.02 -23.36 8.31
CA VAL A 106 -16.32 -22.88 7.79
C VAL A 106 -17.43 -23.26 8.77
N GLY A 107 -18.16 -22.27 9.27
CA GLY A 107 -19.35 -22.48 10.12
C GLY A 107 -20.54 -23.08 9.36
N LYS A 108 -21.47 -23.73 10.08
CA LYS A 108 -22.74 -24.19 9.48
C LYS A 108 -23.68 -22.99 9.28
N GLY A 109 -24.07 -22.73 8.03
CA GLY A 109 -25.18 -21.82 7.71
C GLY A 109 -24.78 -20.43 7.22
N SER A 110 -23.49 -20.12 7.18
CA SER A 110 -22.91 -18.93 6.54
C SER A 110 -21.46 -19.24 6.16
N SER A 111 -20.89 -18.56 5.17
CA SER A 111 -19.44 -18.56 4.94
C SER A 111 -18.74 -17.67 5.96
N ASP A 112 -18.92 -18.01 7.24
CA ASP A 112 -18.16 -17.50 8.35
C ASP A 112 -16.88 -18.32 8.47
N LEU A 113 -15.76 -17.65 8.21
CA LEU A 113 -14.42 -18.22 8.18
C LEU A 113 -13.67 -17.73 9.41
N GLN A 114 -13.34 -18.66 10.29
CA GLN A 114 -12.59 -18.37 11.49
C GLN A 114 -11.31 -19.22 11.55
N ALA A 115 -10.16 -18.57 11.73
CA ALA A 115 -8.92 -19.23 12.13
C ALA A 115 -8.51 -18.75 13.52
N LYS A 116 -8.45 -19.67 14.49
CA LYS A 116 -7.89 -19.38 15.82
C LYS A 116 -6.37 -19.29 15.70
N ALA A 117 -5.79 -18.26 16.31
CA ALA A 117 -4.37 -17.90 16.19
C ALA A 117 -3.62 -17.86 17.53
N GLU A 118 -4.23 -18.32 18.62
CA GLU A 118 -3.60 -18.35 19.96
C GLU A 118 -2.27 -19.13 19.94
N GLY A 119 -2.24 -20.30 19.29
CA GLY A 119 -1.03 -21.11 19.15
C GLY A 119 0.06 -20.41 18.33
N GLN A 120 -0.34 -19.80 17.21
CA GLN A 120 0.54 -19.06 16.31
C GLN A 120 1.14 -17.82 17.01
N ALA A 121 0.32 -17.08 17.76
CA ALA A 121 0.75 -15.92 18.54
C ALA A 121 1.69 -16.31 19.68
N LYS A 122 1.40 -17.39 20.41
CA LYS A 122 2.25 -17.94 21.47
C LYS A 122 3.60 -18.38 20.92
N GLU A 123 3.61 -19.03 19.75
CA GLU A 123 4.85 -19.44 19.12
C GLU A 123 5.68 -18.24 18.62
N LEU A 124 5.04 -17.26 17.98
CA LEU A 124 5.70 -16.03 17.55
C LEU A 124 6.31 -15.28 18.75
N GLY A 125 5.56 -15.16 19.85
CA GLY A 125 6.02 -14.56 21.10
C GLY A 125 7.24 -15.30 21.68
N ASN A 126 7.14 -16.63 21.81
CA ASN A 126 8.23 -17.47 22.33
C ASN A 126 9.52 -17.35 21.52
N LYS A 127 9.43 -17.33 20.18
CA LYS A 127 10.59 -17.18 19.30
C LYS A 127 11.20 -15.77 19.31
N LEU A 128 10.49 -14.79 19.86
CA LEU A 128 10.91 -13.40 19.90
C LEU A 128 11.36 -12.91 21.29
N ILE A 129 11.23 -13.72 22.35
CA ILE A 129 11.60 -13.35 23.73
C ILE A 129 12.97 -12.66 23.78
N ASP A 130 14.00 -13.27 23.19
CA ASP A 130 15.38 -12.74 23.21
C ASP A 130 15.56 -11.42 22.41
N LYS A 131 14.61 -11.10 21.54
CA LYS A 131 14.64 -9.91 20.67
C LYS A 131 13.74 -8.78 21.20
N MET A 132 12.83 -9.09 22.11
CA MET A 132 11.82 -8.17 22.64
C MET A 132 12.39 -7.10 23.58
N ASP A 133 13.63 -7.24 24.03
CA ASP A 133 14.38 -6.18 24.72
C ASP A 133 14.61 -4.93 23.86
N LYS A 134 14.41 -5.04 22.53
CA LYS A 134 14.37 -3.88 21.64
C LYS A 134 12.94 -3.36 21.53
N LYS A 135 12.74 -2.08 21.90
CA LYS A 135 11.46 -1.37 21.78
C LYS A 135 10.80 -1.58 20.41
N ASP A 136 11.60 -1.51 19.36
CA ASP A 136 11.13 -1.57 17.97
C ASP A 136 10.47 -2.91 17.63
N VAL A 137 11.01 -4.01 18.17
CA VAL A 137 10.49 -5.37 17.98
C VAL A 137 9.25 -5.57 18.83
N PHE A 138 9.27 -5.15 20.10
CA PHE A 138 8.12 -5.28 20.99
C PHE A 138 6.89 -4.54 20.46
N VAL A 139 7.07 -3.28 20.03
CA VAL A 139 6.01 -2.47 19.40
C VAL A 139 5.50 -3.15 18.12
N ALA A 140 6.39 -3.67 17.28
CA ALA A 140 6.01 -4.32 16.03
C ALA A 140 5.24 -5.63 16.25
N VAL A 141 5.58 -6.42 17.28
CA VAL A 141 4.85 -7.65 17.65
C VAL A 141 3.43 -7.33 18.11
N LEU A 142 3.28 -6.41 19.06
CA LEU A 142 1.95 -6.01 19.53
C LEU A 142 1.10 -5.42 18.40
N LEU A 143 1.72 -4.60 17.56
CA LEU A 143 1.05 -4.04 16.40
C LEU A 143 0.62 -5.13 15.41
N ALA A 144 1.47 -6.13 15.13
CA ALA A 144 1.13 -7.25 14.26
C ALA A 144 -0.08 -8.03 14.80
N LEU A 145 -0.12 -8.34 16.09
CA LEU A 145 -1.24 -9.08 16.68
C LEU A 145 -2.56 -8.33 16.53
N VAL A 146 -2.54 -7.04 16.82
CA VAL A 146 -3.73 -6.17 16.72
C VAL A 146 -4.16 -5.95 15.26
N LEU A 147 -3.21 -5.86 14.33
CA LEU A 147 -3.46 -5.65 12.89
C LEU A 147 -3.77 -6.94 12.11
N TYR A 148 -3.59 -8.13 12.67
CA TYR A 148 -4.06 -9.36 12.02
C TYR A 148 -5.32 -9.88 12.71
N PHE A 149 -5.37 -9.85 14.04
CA PHE A 149 -6.42 -10.51 14.82
C PHE A 149 -7.41 -9.57 15.51
N GLY A 150 -7.11 -8.28 15.64
CA GLY A 150 -8.03 -7.29 16.21
C GLY A 150 -8.94 -6.64 15.17
N ASN A 151 -9.84 -5.75 15.63
CA ASN A 151 -10.75 -4.98 14.76
C ASN A 151 -10.11 -3.71 14.16
N GLY A 152 -8.91 -3.33 14.63
CA GLY A 152 -8.13 -2.17 14.14
C GLY A 152 -7.59 -2.18 12.69
N PRO A 153 -7.33 -3.33 12.02
CA PRO A 153 -6.69 -3.33 10.71
C PRO A 153 -7.56 -2.77 9.59
N VAL A 154 -8.88 -3.01 9.63
CA VAL A 154 -9.80 -2.44 8.64
C VAL A 154 -9.83 -0.92 8.78
N LEU A 155 -9.88 -0.41 10.02
CA LEU A 155 -9.85 1.04 10.29
C LEU A 155 -8.55 1.68 9.79
N HIS A 156 -7.40 1.04 10.01
CA HIS A 156 -6.10 1.52 9.50
C HIS A 156 -6.03 1.47 7.97
N TYR A 157 -6.48 0.38 7.35
CA TYR A 157 -6.58 0.25 5.89
C TYR A 157 -7.46 1.36 5.30
N MET A 158 -8.60 1.63 5.92
CA MET A 158 -9.56 2.64 5.48
C MET A 158 -9.03 4.07 5.65
N ASP A 159 -8.36 4.38 6.76
CA ASP A 159 -7.69 5.67 7.00
C ASP A 159 -6.59 5.93 5.96
N ASN A 160 -5.78 4.92 5.63
CA ASN A 160 -4.77 5.04 4.58
C ASN A 160 -5.39 5.19 3.19
N GLN A 161 -6.47 4.48 2.87
CA GLN A 161 -7.20 4.68 1.62
C GLN A 161 -7.77 6.11 1.49
N VAL A 162 -8.23 6.70 2.59
CA VAL A 162 -8.66 8.11 2.61
C VAL A 162 -7.48 9.03 2.34
N GLU A 163 -6.35 8.80 2.99
CA GLU A 163 -5.17 9.64 2.85
C GLU A 163 -4.54 9.55 1.46
N GLU A 164 -4.34 8.33 0.94
CA GLU A 164 -3.92 8.09 -0.45
C GLU A 164 -4.85 8.82 -1.42
N ARG A 165 -6.18 8.71 -1.24
CA ARG A 165 -7.15 9.38 -2.12
C ARG A 165 -7.22 10.89 -1.94
N ARG A 166 -6.84 11.42 -0.78
CA ARG A 166 -6.68 12.87 -0.53
C ARG A 166 -5.44 13.38 -1.26
N ILE A 167 -4.32 12.68 -1.15
CA ILE A 167 -3.06 13.00 -1.86
C ILE A 167 -3.30 12.93 -3.37
N GLU A 168 -3.92 11.85 -3.87
CA GLU A 168 -4.31 11.76 -5.28
C GLU A 168 -5.27 12.88 -5.70
N SER A 169 -6.14 13.36 -4.80
CA SER A 169 -7.04 14.47 -5.10
C SER A 169 -6.29 15.79 -5.21
N SER A 170 -5.32 16.05 -4.35
CA SER A 170 -4.48 17.25 -4.41
C SER A 170 -3.58 17.23 -5.64
N GLU A 171 -2.94 16.09 -5.94
CA GLU A 171 -2.12 15.93 -7.14
C GLU A 171 -2.95 16.07 -8.42
N ARG A 172 -4.17 15.50 -8.43
CA ARG A 172 -5.11 15.72 -9.54
C ARG A 172 -5.60 17.15 -9.62
N LEU A 173 -5.76 17.88 -8.52
CA LEU A 173 -6.16 19.28 -8.52
C LEU A 173 -5.04 20.18 -9.07
N GLU A 174 -3.79 19.88 -8.75
CA GLU A 174 -2.62 20.53 -9.34
C GLU A 174 -2.52 20.25 -10.85
N ALA A 175 -2.71 18.99 -11.27
CA ALA A 175 -2.79 18.63 -12.68
C ALA A 175 -4.02 19.25 -13.39
N ARG A 176 -5.17 19.37 -12.72
CA ARG A 176 -6.40 19.99 -13.24
C ARG A 176 -6.33 21.51 -13.37
N ARG A 177 -5.54 22.20 -12.54
CA ARG A 177 -5.26 23.64 -12.72
C ARG A 177 -4.51 23.94 -14.01
N ILE A 178 -3.80 22.94 -14.56
CA ILE A 178 -3.08 23.05 -15.83
C ILE A 178 -4.01 22.77 -17.02
N GLU A 179 -5.13 22.08 -16.82
CA GLU A 179 -6.07 21.66 -17.86
C GLU A 179 -7.48 22.26 -17.70
N GLU A 180 -7.59 23.57 -17.46
CA GLU A 180 -8.91 24.23 -17.49
C GLU A 180 -9.59 24.11 -18.87
N SER A 181 -10.38 23.05 -19.06
CA SER A 181 -11.58 23.04 -19.91
C SER A 181 -12.36 21.73 -19.74
N GLU A 182 -13.52 21.87 -19.09
CA GLU A 182 -14.79 21.22 -19.40
C GLU A 182 -15.03 19.70 -19.28
N LYS A 183 -16.13 19.43 -18.56
CA LYS A 183 -17.05 18.28 -18.60
C LYS A 183 -16.58 16.95 -17.99
N GLY A 184 -16.83 16.86 -16.69
CA GLY A 184 -16.94 15.60 -15.93
C GLY A 184 -17.01 15.81 -14.41
N ARG A 185 -17.50 16.97 -13.95
CA ARG A 185 -17.12 17.51 -12.63
C ARG A 185 -18.03 17.11 -11.46
N ASP A 186 -19.24 16.63 -11.68
CA ASP A 186 -20.23 16.60 -10.59
C ASP A 186 -20.56 15.20 -10.05
N LEU A 187 -20.54 14.16 -10.90
CA LEU A 187 -20.88 12.79 -10.47
C LEU A 187 -19.72 12.10 -9.73
N GLU A 188 -18.48 12.20 -10.26
CA GLU A 188 -17.31 11.61 -9.59
C GLU A 188 -16.98 12.30 -8.26
N ALA A 189 -17.20 13.61 -8.17
CA ALA A 189 -16.98 14.37 -6.95
C ALA A 189 -18.02 14.01 -5.87
N GLN A 190 -19.29 13.82 -6.26
CA GLN A 190 -20.34 13.36 -5.34
C GLN A 190 -20.13 11.91 -4.88
N GLU A 191 -19.83 10.98 -5.79
CA GLU A 191 -19.51 9.59 -5.43
C GLU A 191 -18.29 9.53 -4.49
N LYS A 192 -17.26 10.33 -4.78
CA LYS A 192 -16.07 10.42 -3.92
C LYS A 192 -16.38 11.03 -2.55
N SER A 193 -17.25 12.05 -2.48
CA SER A 193 -17.65 12.65 -1.20
C SER A 193 -18.46 11.67 -0.35
N ARG A 194 -19.43 10.96 -0.93
CA ARG A 194 -20.24 9.97 -0.21
C ARG A 194 -19.39 8.82 0.34
N LEU A 195 -18.45 8.34 -0.46
CA LEU A 195 -17.50 7.33 -0.02
C LEU A 195 -16.62 7.84 1.12
N MET A 196 -16.15 9.09 1.05
CA MET A 196 -15.38 9.72 2.12
C MET A 196 -16.19 9.86 3.41
N ASP A 197 -17.48 10.14 3.31
CA ASP A 197 -18.37 10.26 4.47
C ASP A 197 -18.64 8.90 5.13
N ILE A 198 -18.84 7.84 4.34
CA ILE A 198 -18.97 6.46 4.85
C ILE A 198 -17.67 6.03 5.54
N ILE A 199 -16.52 6.29 4.92
CA ILE A 199 -15.24 5.92 5.51
C ILE A 199 -14.95 6.74 6.77
N GLN A 200 -15.26 8.05 6.78
CA GLN A 200 -15.11 8.88 7.99
C GLN A 200 -16.05 8.45 9.10
N GLY A 201 -17.28 8.02 8.79
CA GLY A 201 -18.21 7.45 9.75
C GLY A 201 -17.66 6.18 10.41
N LEU A 202 -17.06 5.29 9.63
CA LEU A 202 -16.41 4.07 10.13
C LEU A 202 -15.14 4.37 10.93
N VAL A 203 -14.33 5.35 10.51
CA VAL A 203 -13.10 5.76 11.21
C VAL A 203 -13.39 6.51 12.52
N ALA A 204 -14.52 7.23 12.61
CA ALA A 204 -14.91 7.98 13.81
C ALA A 204 -15.14 7.06 15.04
N GLU A 205 -15.67 5.85 14.84
CA GLU A 205 -15.87 4.87 15.91
C GLU A 205 -14.55 4.27 16.43
N GLY A 206 -13.46 4.37 15.66
CA GLY A 206 -12.14 3.80 15.96
C GLY A 206 -11.00 4.81 16.15
N GLY A 207 -11.32 6.11 16.26
CA GLY A 207 -10.34 7.20 16.10
C GLY A 207 -9.13 7.16 17.04
N ASP A 208 -9.27 6.61 18.24
CA ASP A 208 -8.14 6.51 19.18
C ASP A 208 -7.19 5.35 18.84
N LYS A 209 -7.71 4.24 18.31
CA LYS A 209 -6.90 3.11 17.82
C LYS A 209 -6.06 3.51 16.61
N ALA A 210 -6.66 4.24 15.66
CA ALA A 210 -5.95 4.75 14.48
C ALA A 210 -4.78 5.69 14.86
N LYS A 211 -4.96 6.55 15.87
CA LYS A 211 -3.87 7.40 16.40
C LYS A 211 -2.74 6.56 17.01
N ILE A 212 -3.06 5.50 17.74
CA ILE A 212 -2.06 4.61 18.34
C ILE A 212 -1.23 3.93 17.24
N VAL A 213 -1.88 3.42 16.18
CA VAL A 213 -1.18 2.82 15.03
C VAL A 213 -0.24 3.83 14.36
N LYS A 214 -0.71 5.04 14.06
CA LYS A 214 0.12 6.11 13.48
C LYS A 214 1.34 6.44 14.36
N ARG A 215 1.18 6.43 15.68
CA ARG A 215 2.29 6.63 16.63
C ARG A 215 3.26 5.44 16.62
N ALA A 216 2.76 4.21 16.54
CA ALA A 216 3.58 3.00 16.46
C ALA A 216 4.44 2.97 15.20
N ILE A 217 3.85 3.28 14.03
CA ILE A 217 4.55 3.40 12.74
C ILE A 217 5.68 4.42 12.81
N LYS A 218 5.44 5.60 13.40
CA LYS A 218 6.47 6.64 13.58
C LYS A 218 7.56 6.24 14.58
N ALA A 219 7.26 5.34 15.51
CA ALA A 219 8.19 4.96 16.56
C ALA A 219 9.18 3.87 16.10
N SER A 220 8.83 3.05 15.11
CA SER A 220 9.65 1.92 14.66
C SER A 220 9.50 1.69 13.15
N PRO A 221 10.60 1.65 12.38
CA PRO A 221 10.56 1.28 10.97
C PRO A 221 9.95 -0.12 10.75
N ILE A 222 10.28 -1.08 11.62
CA ILE A 222 9.72 -2.43 11.58
C ILE A 222 8.19 -2.37 11.73
N ALA A 223 7.68 -1.51 12.61
CA ALA A 223 6.23 -1.32 12.77
C ALA A 223 5.56 -0.74 11.52
N SER A 224 6.27 0.09 10.74
CA SER A 224 5.80 0.56 9.44
C SER A 224 5.64 -0.59 8.44
N ASP A 225 6.67 -1.43 8.31
CA ASP A 225 6.65 -2.57 7.39
C ASP A 225 5.56 -3.59 7.77
N VAL A 226 5.37 -3.84 9.08
CA VAL A 226 4.26 -4.66 9.59
C VAL A 226 2.89 -4.08 9.21
N ALA A 227 2.74 -2.75 9.36
CA ALA A 227 1.49 -2.08 8.99
C ALA A 227 1.22 -2.18 7.49
N ASP A 228 2.26 -2.09 6.65
CA ASP A 228 2.14 -2.26 5.20
C ASP A 228 1.81 -3.70 4.79
N HIS A 229 2.43 -4.71 5.40
CA HIS A 229 2.10 -6.11 5.15
C HIS A 229 0.65 -6.44 5.52
N SER A 230 0.17 -5.96 6.67
CA SER A 230 -1.23 -6.12 7.08
C SER A 230 -2.19 -5.40 6.13
N ARG A 231 -1.84 -4.18 5.70
CA ARG A 231 -2.63 -3.40 4.74
C ARG A 231 -2.78 -4.15 3.42
N GLN A 232 -1.69 -4.67 2.86
CA GLN A 232 -1.71 -5.46 1.62
C GLN A 232 -2.51 -6.76 1.78
N ALA A 233 -2.35 -7.46 2.90
CA ALA A 233 -3.12 -8.67 3.21
C ALA A 233 -4.64 -8.39 3.26
N THR A 234 -5.03 -7.29 3.92
CA THR A 234 -6.44 -6.85 4.01
C THR A 234 -6.97 -6.44 2.64
N GLU A 235 -6.15 -5.77 1.82
CA GLU A 235 -6.50 -5.40 0.47
C GLU A 235 -6.79 -6.63 -0.41
N GLU A 236 -5.96 -7.67 -0.32
CA GLU A 236 -6.16 -8.89 -1.12
C GLU A 236 -7.44 -9.62 -0.70
N ILE A 237 -7.82 -9.60 0.58
CA ILE A 237 -9.13 -10.10 1.01
C ILE A 237 -10.24 -9.31 0.30
N LEU A 238 -10.24 -7.98 0.41
CA LEU A 238 -11.26 -7.14 -0.22
C LEU A 238 -11.30 -7.30 -1.75
N ARG A 239 -10.13 -7.40 -2.38
CA ARG A 239 -9.99 -7.53 -3.83
C ARG A 239 -10.58 -8.83 -4.36
N ASN A 240 -10.35 -9.92 -3.64
CA ASN A 240 -10.82 -11.24 -4.03
C ASN A 240 -12.28 -11.52 -3.60
N SER A 241 -12.93 -10.54 -2.95
CA SER A 241 -14.30 -10.58 -2.46
C SER A 241 -15.36 -10.01 -3.41
N GLY A 242 -15.02 -9.58 -4.62
CA GLY A 242 -15.94 -8.87 -5.53
C GLY A 242 -17.24 -9.61 -5.90
N GLY A 243 -17.32 -10.91 -5.64
CA GLY A 243 -18.57 -11.69 -5.81
C GLY A 243 -19.56 -11.60 -4.65
N ALA A 244 -19.15 -11.11 -3.48
CA ALA A 244 -19.99 -11.02 -2.28
C ALA A 244 -20.94 -9.81 -2.32
N ASP A 245 -22.07 -9.89 -1.63
CA ASP A 245 -22.98 -8.77 -1.36
C ASP A 245 -22.42 -7.87 -0.24
N SER A 246 -21.79 -8.48 0.77
CA SER A 246 -21.00 -7.80 1.80
C SER A 246 -19.93 -8.72 2.36
N VAL A 247 -18.89 -8.13 2.96
CA VAL A 247 -17.84 -8.84 3.68
C VAL A 247 -17.66 -8.20 5.03
N THR A 248 -17.67 -9.00 6.09
CA THR A 248 -17.28 -8.58 7.43
C THR A 248 -15.87 -9.07 7.71
N ILE A 249 -14.93 -8.14 7.90
CA ILE A 249 -13.54 -8.41 8.28
C ILE A 249 -13.37 -7.95 9.72
N GLN A 250 -13.05 -8.87 10.63
CA GLN A 250 -12.81 -8.55 12.05
C GLN A 250 -13.89 -7.61 12.63
N GLY A 251 -15.16 -8.00 12.45
CA GLY A 251 -16.32 -7.25 12.93
C GLY A 251 -16.72 -6.02 12.11
N VAL A 252 -15.87 -5.53 11.19
CA VAL A 252 -16.19 -4.38 10.33
C VAL A 252 -16.83 -4.85 9.03
N THR A 253 -18.06 -4.43 8.77
CA THR A 253 -18.80 -4.81 7.56
C THR A 253 -18.58 -3.80 6.44
N VAL A 254 -18.15 -4.29 5.29
CA VAL A 254 -17.93 -3.54 4.06
C VAL A 254 -18.93 -4.03 3.01
N ASP A 255 -19.69 -3.11 2.41
CA ASP A 255 -20.70 -3.44 1.41
C ASP A 255 -20.10 -3.60 -0.01
N ARG A 256 -20.91 -4.18 -0.92
CA ARG A 256 -20.51 -4.38 -2.32
C ARG A 256 -20.12 -3.07 -3.03
N GLU A 257 -20.80 -1.96 -2.75
CA GLU A 257 -20.48 -0.67 -3.38
C GLU A 257 -19.05 -0.23 -3.00
N THR A 258 -18.72 -0.30 -1.72
CA THR A 258 -17.38 0.02 -1.19
C THR A 258 -16.33 -0.95 -1.72
N ILE A 259 -16.59 -2.27 -1.74
CA ILE A 259 -15.70 -3.29 -2.32
C ILE A 259 -15.40 -2.99 -3.79
N ASN A 260 -16.44 -2.69 -4.59
CA ASN A 260 -16.28 -2.33 -6.00
C ASN A 260 -15.50 -1.03 -6.19
N SER A 261 -15.66 -0.05 -5.30
CA SER A 261 -14.94 1.22 -5.36
C SER A 261 -13.44 1.09 -5.04
N ILE A 262 -13.10 0.17 -4.14
CA ILE A 262 -11.72 -0.15 -3.73
C ILE A 262 -11.04 -0.99 -4.82
N THR A 263 -11.69 -2.04 -5.30
CA THR A 263 -11.14 -2.89 -6.38
C THR A 263 -10.98 -2.13 -7.70
N LYS A 264 -11.88 -1.19 -8.01
CA LYS A 264 -11.74 -0.31 -9.19
C LYS A 264 -10.61 0.71 -9.03
N SER A 265 -10.24 1.12 -7.83
CA SER A 265 -9.12 2.06 -7.64
C SER A 265 -7.76 1.38 -7.77
N THR A 266 -7.62 0.11 -7.41
CA THR A 266 -6.31 -0.56 -7.51
C THR A 266 -5.89 -0.94 -8.94
N ARG A 267 -6.80 -0.90 -9.92
CA ARG A 267 -6.34 -0.80 -11.32
C ARG A 267 -5.69 0.57 -11.46
N ALA A 268 -4.35 0.59 -11.42
CA ALA A 268 -3.53 1.79 -11.55
C ALA A 268 -4.17 2.74 -12.57
N LYS A 269 -4.84 3.77 -12.05
CA LYS A 269 -5.58 4.68 -12.89
C LYS A 269 -4.54 5.50 -13.64
N SER A 270 -4.63 5.42 -14.96
CA SER A 270 -3.87 6.24 -15.88
C SER A 270 -4.02 7.72 -15.51
N VAL A 271 -2.99 8.31 -14.91
CA VAL A 271 -2.91 9.75 -14.65
C VAL A 271 -2.16 10.38 -15.81
N LYS A 272 -2.76 11.38 -16.45
CA LYS A 272 -2.08 12.16 -17.46
C LYS A 272 -1.01 13.03 -16.77
N LEU A 273 0.24 12.87 -17.17
CA LEU A 273 1.41 13.56 -16.66
C LEU A 273 1.91 14.52 -17.74
N VAL A 274 2.01 15.81 -17.43
CA VAL A 274 2.59 16.81 -18.33
C VAL A 274 3.84 17.37 -17.65
N PHE A 275 4.98 17.25 -18.31
CA PHE A 275 6.24 17.73 -17.76
C PHE A 275 7.16 18.25 -18.87
N SER A 276 8.13 19.07 -18.48
CA SER A 276 9.09 19.71 -19.39
C SER A 276 10.47 19.61 -18.79
N GLY A 277 11.44 19.24 -19.61
CA GLY A 277 12.81 19.02 -19.15
C GLY A 277 13.84 19.11 -20.25
N LEU A 278 15.11 19.13 -19.85
CA LEU A 278 16.25 18.99 -20.74
C LEU A 278 16.53 17.51 -20.93
N PHE A 279 16.48 17.05 -22.17
CA PHE A 279 16.74 15.66 -22.54
C PHE A 279 17.84 15.57 -23.59
N LEU A 280 18.64 14.52 -23.49
CA LEU A 280 19.51 14.05 -24.55
C LEU A 280 18.72 13.08 -25.42
N VAL A 281 18.79 13.27 -26.74
CA VAL A 281 18.19 12.35 -27.71
C VAL A 281 19.23 11.26 -27.99
N VAL A 282 18.94 10.03 -27.54
CA VAL A 282 19.84 8.88 -27.67
C VAL A 282 19.65 8.15 -29.00
N GLY A 283 18.44 8.21 -29.54
CA GLY A 283 18.15 7.68 -30.86
C GLY A 283 16.71 7.94 -31.29
N VAL A 284 16.50 8.01 -32.60
CA VAL A 284 15.17 8.10 -33.21
C VAL A 284 14.93 6.86 -34.07
N ASP A 285 13.82 6.16 -33.80
CA ASP A 285 13.35 5.04 -34.60
C ASP A 285 12.15 5.49 -35.45
N SER A 286 12.17 5.13 -36.74
CA SER A 286 11.19 5.57 -37.74
C SER A 286 10.51 4.36 -38.40
N ASN A 287 10.13 3.38 -37.59
CA ASN A 287 9.46 2.17 -38.07
C ASN A 287 8.03 2.40 -38.56
N ASP A 288 7.39 3.51 -38.17
CA ASP A 288 6.03 3.85 -38.56
C ASP A 288 6.01 5.08 -39.48
N THR A 289 5.16 5.07 -40.51
CA THR A 289 5.15 6.16 -41.53
C THR A 289 4.64 7.49 -40.99
N ASP A 290 3.85 7.44 -39.90
CA ASP A 290 3.14 8.60 -39.35
C ASP A 290 3.63 9.03 -37.96
N SER A 291 4.59 8.32 -37.37
CA SER A 291 5.15 8.66 -36.05
C SER A 291 6.62 8.28 -35.90
N TYR A 292 7.35 9.07 -35.09
CA TYR A 292 8.74 8.79 -34.73
C TYR A 292 8.84 8.45 -33.25
N ASP A 293 9.49 7.33 -32.93
CA ASP A 293 9.81 6.93 -31.56
C ASP A 293 11.16 7.53 -31.18
N VAL A 294 11.14 8.49 -30.25
CA VAL A 294 12.34 9.20 -29.78
C VAL A 294 12.75 8.66 -28.42
N ARG A 295 13.97 8.11 -28.33
CA ARG A 295 14.59 7.68 -27.06
C ARG A 295 15.22 8.88 -26.37
N LEU A 296 14.77 9.16 -25.15
CA LEU A 296 15.17 10.32 -24.37
C LEU A 296 15.83 9.91 -23.05
N GLU A 297 16.89 10.62 -22.70
CA GLU A 297 17.61 10.53 -21.43
C GLU A 297 17.62 11.91 -20.74
N GLU A 298 17.13 11.99 -19.51
CA GLU A 298 17.03 13.25 -18.76
C GLU A 298 18.41 13.78 -18.34
N VAL A 299 18.70 15.06 -18.60
CA VAL A 299 19.97 15.70 -18.27
C VAL A 299 19.83 16.57 -17.01
N GLY A 300 20.54 16.20 -15.93
CA GLY A 300 20.58 16.97 -14.68
C GLY A 300 19.48 16.64 -13.66
N GLY A 301 18.67 15.61 -13.93
CA GLY A 301 17.65 15.05 -13.02
C GLY A 301 17.98 13.62 -12.55
N GLU A 302 16.95 12.83 -12.24
CA GLU A 302 17.06 11.44 -11.72
C GLU A 302 17.59 10.40 -12.75
N GLY A 303 18.03 10.82 -13.94
CA GLY A 303 18.55 9.92 -14.98
C GLY A 303 17.47 9.05 -15.63
N ARG A 304 16.25 9.60 -15.78
CA ARG A 304 15.11 8.86 -16.35
C ARG A 304 15.29 8.65 -17.86
N ASN A 305 15.07 7.40 -18.28
CA ASN A 305 15.10 6.97 -19.68
C ASN A 305 13.72 6.47 -20.10
N PHE A 306 13.19 7.00 -21.21
CA PHE A 306 11.92 6.55 -21.76
C PHE A 306 11.79 6.88 -23.26
N ILE A 307 10.81 6.25 -23.89
CA ILE A 307 10.49 6.43 -25.31
C ILE A 307 9.29 7.37 -25.41
N ALA A 308 9.37 8.38 -26.27
CA ALA A 308 8.28 9.31 -26.54
C ALA A 308 7.98 9.40 -28.03
N GLN A 309 6.70 9.38 -28.38
CA GLN A 309 6.21 9.47 -29.75
C GLN A 309 6.05 10.92 -30.20
N LEU A 310 6.47 11.19 -31.42
CA LEU A 310 6.19 12.44 -32.14
C LEU A 310 5.19 12.15 -33.27
N GLU A 311 3.96 12.62 -33.16
CA GLU A 311 2.89 12.44 -34.16
C GLU A 311 2.97 13.49 -35.29
N ASP A 312 2.82 13.01 -36.53
CA ASP A 312 2.60 13.72 -37.81
C ASP A 312 3.70 14.72 -38.31
N PRO A 313 4.31 14.46 -39.49
CA PRO A 313 5.32 15.29 -40.17
C PRO A 313 4.96 16.76 -40.46
N LEU A 314 3.68 17.15 -40.50
CA LEU A 314 3.28 18.48 -40.99
C LEU A 314 3.25 19.58 -39.91
N VAL A 315 3.01 19.22 -38.64
CA VAL A 315 3.03 20.17 -37.50
C VAL A 315 4.43 20.27 -36.87
N GLY A 316 5.31 19.30 -37.16
CA GLY A 316 6.59 19.09 -36.48
C GLY A 316 7.86 19.55 -37.21
N SER A 317 7.83 20.16 -38.40
CA SER A 317 9.08 20.42 -39.18
C SER A 317 10.18 21.17 -38.39
N ARG A 318 9.81 22.02 -37.42
CA ARG A 318 10.75 22.71 -36.52
C ARG A 318 11.20 21.84 -35.34
N TYR A 319 10.31 21.03 -34.79
CA TYR A 319 10.57 20.16 -33.64
C TYR A 319 11.38 18.92 -34.05
N GLN A 320 11.06 18.32 -35.19
CA GLN A 320 11.83 17.26 -35.83
C GLN A 320 13.26 17.75 -36.14
N LYS A 321 13.41 18.96 -36.69
CA LYS A 321 14.74 19.57 -36.88
C LYS A 321 15.48 19.76 -35.56
N ALA A 322 14.81 20.20 -34.51
CA ALA A 322 15.44 20.37 -33.20
C ALA A 322 15.90 19.03 -32.60
N ILE A 323 15.08 17.98 -32.71
CA ILE A 323 15.36 16.63 -32.21
C ILE A 323 16.49 15.97 -33.02
N SER A 324 16.39 15.97 -34.36
CA SER A 324 17.44 15.42 -35.24
C SER A 324 18.76 16.17 -35.11
N THR A 325 18.75 17.51 -35.09
CA THR A 325 19.98 18.29 -34.87
C THR A 325 20.61 17.96 -33.53
N ALA A 326 19.80 17.70 -32.50
CA ALA A 326 20.30 17.37 -31.19
C ALA A 326 20.84 15.95 -31.06
N GLU A 327 20.22 14.98 -31.72
CA GLU A 327 20.73 13.62 -31.85
C GLU A 327 22.11 13.65 -32.52
N TRP A 328 22.23 14.31 -33.68
CA TRP A 328 23.47 14.36 -34.45
C TRP A 328 24.60 15.12 -33.75
N ASN A 329 24.26 16.13 -32.94
CA ASN A 329 25.26 16.94 -32.23
C ASN A 329 25.43 16.53 -30.76
N HIS A 330 24.74 15.48 -30.29
CA HIS A 330 24.67 15.08 -28.88
C HIS A 330 24.43 16.27 -27.93
N ARG A 331 23.47 17.13 -28.26
CA ARG A 331 23.15 18.33 -27.46
C ARG A 331 21.80 18.19 -26.74
N PRO A 332 21.67 18.70 -25.51
CA PRO A 332 20.39 18.70 -24.81
C PRO A 332 19.32 19.52 -25.56
N VAL A 333 18.08 19.04 -25.56
CA VAL A 333 16.88 19.69 -26.10
C VAL A 333 15.88 19.89 -24.99
N MET A 334 15.20 21.02 -25.01
CA MET A 334 14.05 21.24 -24.15
C MET A 334 12.83 20.57 -24.78
N ILE A 335 12.25 19.59 -24.10
CA ILE A 335 11.10 18.82 -24.60
C ILE A 335 9.93 18.95 -23.63
N HIS A 336 8.75 19.22 -24.18
CA HIS A 336 7.46 19.24 -23.49
C HIS A 336 6.73 17.96 -23.82
N ILE A 337 6.43 17.16 -22.79
CA ILE A 337 5.93 15.79 -22.94
C ILE A 337 4.61 15.68 -22.20
N VAL A 338 3.63 15.08 -22.88
CA VAL A 338 2.38 14.63 -22.30
C VAL A 338 2.42 13.13 -22.31
N ALA A 339 2.44 12.51 -21.13
CA ALA A 339 2.47 11.08 -20.99
C ALA A 339 1.35 10.61 -20.05
N ARG A 340 1.23 9.30 -19.93
CA ARG A 340 0.28 8.64 -19.05
C ARG A 340 1.05 7.84 -18.01
N LYS A 341 1.03 8.27 -16.75
CA LYS A 341 1.59 7.51 -15.63
C LYS A 341 0.57 6.44 -15.18
N VAL A 342 1.00 5.18 -15.19
CA VAL A 342 0.22 4.03 -14.71
C VAL A 342 1.07 3.29 -13.68
N GLY A 343 0.76 3.47 -12.39
CA GLY A 343 1.65 3.04 -11.30
C GLY A 343 2.95 3.84 -11.37
N GLU A 344 4.11 3.19 -11.28
CA GLU A 344 5.41 3.87 -11.47
C GLU A 344 5.87 4.01 -12.93
N ASN A 345 5.14 3.43 -13.88
CA ASN A 345 5.55 3.42 -15.28
C ASN A 345 4.95 4.58 -16.07
N ILE A 346 5.78 5.22 -16.91
CA ILE A 346 5.32 6.17 -17.92
C ILE A 346 4.97 5.39 -19.18
N ARG A 347 3.74 5.57 -19.67
CA ARG A 347 3.22 5.01 -20.92
C ARG A 347 2.70 6.12 -21.81
N ASP A 348 2.57 5.85 -23.11
CA ASP A 348 1.95 6.74 -24.10
C ASP A 348 2.54 8.17 -24.05
N ALA A 349 3.85 8.29 -23.88
CA ALA A 349 4.53 9.57 -23.86
C ALA A 349 4.52 10.19 -25.25
N LYS A 350 3.98 11.41 -25.38
CA LYS A 350 3.89 12.17 -26.62
C LYS A 350 4.63 13.48 -26.49
N ILE A 351 5.47 13.78 -27.48
CA ILE A 351 6.19 15.04 -27.57
C ILE A 351 5.25 16.10 -28.15
N VAL A 352 4.93 17.12 -27.35
CA VAL A 352 4.07 18.23 -27.79
C VAL A 352 4.90 19.38 -28.35
N LYS A 353 6.10 19.63 -27.81
CA LYS A 353 7.03 20.68 -28.28
C LYS A 353 8.48 20.28 -28.04
N ALA A 354 9.37 20.63 -28.95
CA ALA A 354 10.82 20.48 -28.77
C ALA A 354 11.59 21.68 -29.32
N TYR A 355 12.55 22.23 -28.57
CA TYR A 355 13.39 23.32 -29.05
C TYR A 355 14.79 23.31 -28.43
N SER A 356 15.76 23.79 -29.20
CA SER A 356 17.12 23.94 -28.70
C SER A 356 17.17 24.98 -27.56
N PRO A 357 17.83 24.69 -26.43
CA PRO A 357 17.97 25.63 -25.35
C PRO A 357 18.70 26.89 -25.83
N ARG A 358 18.15 28.08 -25.52
CA ARG A 358 18.79 29.35 -25.87
C ARG A 358 20.16 29.42 -25.18
N LYS A 359 21.23 29.68 -25.94
CA LYS A 359 22.55 29.99 -25.37
C LYS A 359 22.40 31.14 -24.36
N PRO A 360 22.96 31.02 -23.15
CA PRO A 360 22.97 32.15 -22.22
C PRO A 360 23.66 33.33 -22.91
N ARG A 361 22.98 34.48 -22.96
CA ARG A 361 23.57 35.73 -23.45
C ARG A 361 24.82 35.99 -22.60
N LYS A 362 26.01 35.91 -23.20
CA LYS A 362 27.23 36.42 -22.57
C LYS A 362 26.95 37.88 -22.20
N LYS A 363 26.97 38.20 -20.91
CA LYS A 363 27.02 39.60 -20.44
C LYS A 363 28.25 40.22 -21.12
N LYS A 364 28.03 41.26 -21.93
CA LYS A 364 29.13 42.09 -22.43
C LYS A 364 29.82 42.67 -21.19
N THR A 365 31.08 42.32 -21.01
CA THR A 365 32.03 43.00 -20.11
C THR A 365 32.21 44.45 -20.53
#